data_AF-A0A966CNK4-F1
#
_entry.id   AF-A0A966CNK4-F1
#
_cell.length_a   1.000
_cell.length_b   1.000
_cell.length_c   1.000
_cell.angle_alpha   90.00
_cell.angle_beta   90.00
_cell.angle_gamma   90.00
#
_symmetry.space_group_name_H-M   'P 1'
#
loop_
_entity.id
_entity.type
_entity.pdbx_description
1 polymer ?
#
loop_
_entity_poly.entity_id
_entity_poly.type
_entity_poly.pdbx_seq_one_letter_code
_entity_poly.pdbx_strand_id
1 'polypeptide(L)' 'MNTSAANRCHQCGATSYKTIIKRDDQGVMSPSGEFKCTGCSLTFKTIDEWRAGTTDRGQSLNSDETVQPPSSSLA' A
#
# COMPACT_ATOMS: atom_id res chain seq x y z
N MET A 1 13.38 -20.12 13.70
CA MET A 1 11.93 -20.42 13.59
C MET A 1 11.55 -20.26 12.14
N ASN A 2 11.21 -21.35 11.46
CA ASN A 2 10.82 -21.31 10.04
C ASN A 2 9.33 -20.97 9.98
N THR A 3 9.00 -19.68 10.02
CA THR A 3 7.63 -19.20 9.82
C THR A 3 7.26 -19.40 8.37
N SER A 4 6.60 -20.51 8.04
CA SER A 4 5.89 -20.61 6.76
C SER A 4 4.97 -19.40 6.67
N ALA A 5 5.17 -18.55 5.65
CA ALA A 5 4.35 -17.35 5.48
C ALA A 5 2.90 -17.83 5.33
N ALA A 6 2.09 -17.64 6.37
CA ALA A 6 0.74 -18.18 6.39
C ALA A 6 -0.06 -17.60 5.21
N ASN A 7 -0.78 -18.44 4.46
CA ASN A 7 -1.67 -18.01 3.39
C ASN A 7 -2.95 -17.38 3.95
N ARG A 8 -2.79 -16.24 4.63
CA ARG A 8 -3.87 -15.47 5.24
C ARG A 8 -3.56 -13.98 5.17
N CYS A 9 -4.61 -13.18 5.22
CA CYS A 9 -4.50 -11.73 5.35
C CYS A 9 -3.82 -11.38 6.68
N HIS A 10 -2.78 -10.54 6.65
CA HIS A 10 -2.14 -10.03 7.85
C HIS A 10 -3.08 -9.17 8.70
N GLN A 11 -4.04 -8.47 8.07
CA GLN A 11 -4.92 -7.53 8.76
C GLN A 11 -6.14 -8.21 9.41
N CYS A 12 -6.74 -9.21 8.76
CA CYS A 12 -7.99 -9.82 9.24
C CYS A 12 -7.99 -11.35 9.33
N GLY A 13 -6.91 -12.02 8.93
CA GLY A 13 -6.80 -13.48 8.99
C GLY A 13 -7.61 -14.26 7.94
N ALA A 14 -8.36 -13.60 7.06
CA ALA A 14 -9.06 -14.27 5.97
C ALA A 14 -8.08 -15.08 5.10
N THR A 15 -8.49 -16.26 4.66
CA THR A 15 -7.65 -17.20 3.88
C THR A 15 -7.90 -17.12 2.38
N SER A 16 -8.66 -16.13 1.91
CA SER A 16 -8.95 -15.93 0.50
C SER A 16 -8.91 -14.46 0.08
N TYR A 17 -8.71 -14.26 -1.21
CA TYR A 17 -8.73 -12.99 -1.92
C TYR A 17 -9.27 -13.21 -3.34
N LYS A 18 -9.59 -12.11 -4.03
CA LYS A 18 -10.05 -12.14 -5.42
C LYS A 18 -9.30 -11.11 -6.27
N THR A 19 -9.13 -11.40 -7.55
CA THR A 19 -8.63 -10.44 -8.54
C THR A 19 -9.66 -9.32 -8.74
N ILE A 20 -9.20 -8.08 -8.78
CA ILE A 20 -10.04 -6.94 -9.14
C ILE A 20 -10.07 -6.84 -10.67
N ILE A 21 -11.28 -6.87 -11.24
CA ILE A 21 -11.53 -6.60 -12.66
C ILE A 21 -11.94 -5.14 -12.81
N LYS A 22 -11.36 -4.43 -13.77
CA LYS A 22 -11.68 -3.03 -14.10
C LYS A 22 -11.93 -2.90 -15.60
N ARG A 23 -12.65 -1.84 -16.00
CA ARG A 23 -12.71 -1.42 -17.40
C ARG A 23 -11.41 -0.70 -17.75
N ASP A 24 -10.86 -0.99 -18.92
CA ASP A 24 -9.84 -0.15 -19.54
C ASP A 24 -10.47 1.06 -20.26
N ASP A 25 -9.63 1.86 -20.91
CA ASP A 25 -10.05 3.06 -21.64
C ASP A 25 -10.96 2.75 -22.85
N GLN A 26 -10.97 1.50 -23.31
CA GLN A 26 -11.86 1.02 -24.37
C GLN A 26 -13.13 0.36 -23.81
N GLY A 27 -13.32 0.40 -22.48
CA GLY A 27 -14.46 -0.17 -21.78
C GLY A 27 -14.40 -1.69 -21.59
N VAL A 28 -13.30 -2.34 -21.96
CA VAL A 28 -13.12 -3.80 -21.87
C VAL A 28 -12.85 -4.20 -20.43
N MET A 29 -13.55 -5.22 -19.94
CA MET A 29 -13.38 -5.75 -18.58
C MET A 29 -12.16 -6.69 -18.52
N SER A 30 -11.10 -6.25 -17.85
CA SER A 30 -9.81 -6.96 -17.77
C SER A 30 -9.27 -7.01 -16.33
N PRO A 31 -8.43 -8.01 -15.98
CA PRO A 31 -7.71 -8.01 -14.72
C PRO A 31 -6.89 -6.73 -14.54
N SER A 32 -7.06 -6.07 -13.39
CA SER A 32 -6.40 -4.78 -13.12
C SER A 32 -4.96 -4.89 -12.63
N GLY A 33 -4.49 -6.10 -12.33
CA GLY A 33 -3.23 -6.32 -11.61
C GLY A 33 -3.32 -6.11 -10.09
N GLU A 34 -4.51 -5.78 -9.58
CA GLU A 34 -4.79 -5.65 -8.15
C GLU A 34 -5.66 -6.79 -7.64
N PHE A 35 -5.55 -7.05 -6.35
CA PHE A 35 -6.33 -8.05 -5.62
C PHE A 35 -7.06 -7.40 -4.45
N LYS A 36 -8.12 -8.06 -3.99
CA LYS A 36 -8.92 -7.63 -2.84
C LYS A 36 -9.13 -8.78 -1.87
N CYS A 37 -8.85 -8.55 -0.59
CA CYS A 37 -9.16 -9.51 0.46
C CYS A 37 -10.68 -9.69 0.57
N THR A 38 -11.14 -10.94 0.69
CA THR A 38 -12.58 -11.25 0.82
C THR A 38 -13.15 -10.92 2.20
N GLY A 39 -12.30 -10.85 3.24
CA GLY A 39 -12.69 -10.50 4.61
C GLY A 39 -12.76 -8.99 4.84
N CYS A 40 -11.60 -8.33 4.88
CA CYS A 40 -11.50 -6.91 5.23
C CYS A 40 -11.54 -5.94 4.04
N SER A 41 -11.71 -6.43 2.82
CA SER A 41 -11.68 -5.58 1.62
C SER A 41 -10.37 -4.82 1.35
N LEU A 42 -9.27 -5.15 2.06
CA LEU A 42 -7.93 -4.63 1.77
C LEU A 42 -7.55 -4.88 0.30
N THR A 43 -7.14 -3.83 -0.41
CA THR A 43 -6.57 -3.90 -1.75
C THR A 43 -5.05 -4.01 -1.67
N PHE A 44 -4.46 -4.86 -2.51
CA PHE A 44 -3.01 -5.10 -2.54
C PHE A 44 -2.57 -5.53 -3.96
N LYS A 45 -1.28 -5.44 -4.25
CA LYS A 45 -0.70 -5.80 -5.56
C LYS A 45 0.02 -7.13 -5.55
N THR A 46 0.57 -7.53 -4.41
CA THR A 46 1.33 -8.78 -4.28
C THR A 46 0.80 -9.66 -3.15
N ILE A 47 1.00 -10.97 -3.28
CA ILE A 47 0.59 -11.90 -2.22
C ILE A 47 1.39 -11.66 -0.93
N ASP A 48 2.62 -11.18 -1.04
CA ASP A 48 3.45 -10.86 0.12
C ASP A 48 2.92 -9.63 0.88
N GLU A 49 2.46 -8.59 0.17
CA GLU A 49 1.73 -7.48 0.81
C GLU A 49 0.47 -7.96 1.56
N TRP A 50 -0.24 -8.95 1.01
CA TRP A 50 -1.41 -9.53 1.69
C TRP A 50 -1.02 -10.31 2.95
N ARG A 51 0.06 -11.10 2.89
CA ARG A 51 0.53 -11.93 4.01
C ARG A 51 1.27 -11.18 5.11
N ALA A 52 1.96 -10.08 4.77
CA ALA A 52 2.89 -9.41 5.70
C ALA A 52 2.69 -7.89 5.79
N GLY A 53 1.85 -7.27 4.95
CA GLY A 53 1.72 -5.82 4.83
C GLY A 53 2.79 -5.21 3.92
N THR A 54 2.62 -3.94 3.55
CA THR A 54 3.66 -3.19 2.86
C THR A 54 4.77 -2.89 3.85
N THR A 55 5.95 -3.47 3.64
CA THR A 55 7.13 -3.00 4.38
C THR A 55 7.50 -1.65 3.77
N ASP A 56 7.02 -0.57 4.37
CA ASP A 56 7.43 0.78 4.01
C ASP A 56 8.89 0.98 4.41
N ARG A 57 9.81 0.43 3.60
CA ARG A 57 11.25 0.58 3.78
C ARG A 57 11.69 1.76 2.92
N GLY A 58 11.11 2.93 3.13
CA GLY A 58 11.28 4.06 2.22
C GLY A 58 10.77 5.42 2.70
N GLN A 59 11.43 5.97 3.71
CA GLN A 59 11.61 7.42 3.96
C GLN A 59 10.41 8.20 4.53
N SER A 60 10.37 8.28 5.86
CA SER A 60 10.06 9.55 6.54
C SER A 60 11.17 10.54 6.19
N LEU A 61 11.05 11.26 5.08
CA LEU A 61 11.81 12.49 4.89
C LEU A 61 11.27 13.48 5.92
N ASN A 62 12.03 13.67 6.99
CA ASN A 62 11.84 14.79 7.89
C ASN A 62 11.92 16.07 7.05
N SER A 63 10.80 16.75 6.85
CA SER A 63 10.80 18.16 6.48
C SER A 63 11.19 18.96 7.73
N ASP A 64 12.50 19.00 8.00
CA ASP A 64 13.07 20.01 8.89
C ASP A 64 12.97 21.35 8.15
N GLU A 65 11.86 22.01 8.40
CA GLU A 65 11.52 23.34 7.93
C GLU A 65 12.54 24.35 8.51
N THR A 66 13.63 24.59 7.79
CA THR A 66 14.48 25.75 8.06
C THR A 66 13.75 27.02 7.60
N VAL A 67 12.91 27.57 8.47
CA VAL A 67 12.43 28.95 8.32
C VAL A 67 13.57 29.88 8.73
N GLN A 68 14.27 30.44 7.73
CA GLN A 68 15.03 31.66 7.96
C GLN A 68 14.05 32.85 8.07
N PRO A 69 14.08 33.65 9.15
CA PRO A 69 13.34 34.90 9.16
C PRO A 69 13.98 35.92 8.20
N PRO A 70 13.20 36.82 7.58
CA PRO A 70 13.78 37.91 6.82
C PRO A 70 14.46 38.89 7.78
N SER A 71 15.79 39.00 7.69
CA SER A 71 16.51 40.12 8.30
C SER A 71 16.05 41.41 7.62
N SER A 72 15.22 42.15 8.34
CA SER A 72 14.73 43.46 7.96
C SER A 72 15.90 44.46 7.92
N SER A 73 15.97 45.26 6.86
CA SER A 73 16.82 46.44 6.78
C SER A 73 16.49 47.40 7.93
N LEU A 74 17.53 48.00 8.51
CA LEU A 74 17.42 49.28 9.20
C LEU A 74 18.41 50.26 8.58
N ALA A 75 17.90 51.49 8.50
CA ALA A 75 18.45 52.69 7.87
C ALA A 75 19.81 53.15 8.44
#